data_AF-A0A967F6N0-F1
#
_entry.id   AF-A0A967F6N0-F1
#
_cell.length_a   1.000
_cell.length_b   1.000
_cell.length_c   1.000
_cell.angle_alpha   90.00
_cell.angle_beta   90.00
_cell.angle_gamma   90.00
#
_symmetry.space_group_name_H-M   'P 1'
#
loop_
_entity.id
_entity.type
_entity.pdbx_description
1 polymer ?
#
loop_
_entity_poly.entity_id
_entity_poly.type
_entity_poly.pdbx_seq_one_letter_code
_entity_poly.pdbx_strand_id
1 'polypeptide(L)'
;MNKTLPILILALAFSGPLVAGESSENEQPAPATDCEEAVTVFQDVSGTGRKDRAAANMTKRHASMAEDGWRFDDMEIYTENGDLEGFFLTYVRAVACPEASADE
;
A
#
# COMPACT_ATOMS: atom_id res chain seq x y z
N MET A 1 34.54 28.00 -48.89
CA MET A 1 34.24 29.07 -47.92
C MET A 1 33.78 28.38 -46.65
N ASN A 2 34.70 28.04 -45.74
CA ASN A 2 35.00 28.72 -44.46
C ASN A 2 33.74 28.79 -43.54
N LYS A 3 33.75 28.40 -42.26
CA LYS A 3 34.59 28.96 -41.19
C LYS A 3 34.47 28.15 -39.88
N THR A 4 35.62 27.96 -39.23
CA THR A 4 35.93 27.94 -37.77
C THR A 4 34.81 27.73 -36.74
N LEU A 5 35.02 26.70 -35.90
CA LEU A 5 34.40 26.41 -34.61
C LEU A 5 34.86 27.39 -33.51
N PRO A 6 33.99 27.93 -32.64
CA PRO A 6 34.41 28.61 -31.43
C PRO A 6 34.39 27.67 -30.20
N ILE A 7 35.50 27.68 -29.46
CA ILE A 7 35.66 27.17 -28.10
C ILE A 7 34.89 28.12 -27.16
N LEU A 8 33.95 27.60 -26.36
CA LEU A 8 33.30 28.36 -25.29
C LEU A 8 33.95 27.98 -23.94
N ILE A 9 34.59 28.97 -23.31
CA ILE A 9 35.23 28.84 -22.01
C ILE A 9 34.21 29.02 -20.88
N LEU A 10 34.35 28.12 -19.90
CA LEU A 10 33.86 28.03 -18.53
C LEU A 10 33.69 29.35 -17.75
N ALA A 11 32.56 29.48 -17.03
CA ALA A 11 32.48 30.24 -15.78
C ALA A 11 31.35 29.66 -14.89
N LEU A 12 31.68 28.73 -13.98
CA LEU A 12 30.79 28.38 -12.87
C LEU A 12 31.11 29.30 -11.70
N ALA A 13 30.23 30.26 -11.43
CA ALA A 13 30.22 31.01 -10.18
C ALA A 13 29.34 30.24 -9.17
N PHE A 14 29.96 29.58 -8.19
CA PHE A 14 29.26 28.96 -7.07
C PHE A 14 29.21 29.96 -5.91
N SER A 15 28.11 30.70 -5.82
CA SER A 15 27.85 31.62 -4.71
C SER A 15 26.48 31.33 -4.13
N GLY A 16 26.45 30.76 -2.93
CA GLY A 16 25.24 30.73 -2.11
C GLY A 16 25.48 30.05 -0.76
N PRO A 17 25.62 30.82 0.33
CA PRO A 17 25.25 30.35 1.65
C PRO A 17 23.84 30.83 1.98
N LEU A 18 23.08 30.01 2.72
CA LEU A 18 22.18 30.42 3.80
C LEU A 18 21.45 29.15 4.28
N VAL A 19 22.01 28.51 5.30
CA VAL A 19 21.28 27.53 6.11
C VAL A 19 20.31 28.32 6.97
N ALA A 20 19.07 28.43 6.51
CA ALA A 20 17.95 28.91 7.32
C ALA A 20 17.58 27.80 8.31
N GLY A 21 17.46 28.17 9.58
CA GLY A 21 17.27 27.23 10.69
C GLY A 21 16.04 26.35 10.54
N GLU A 22 16.23 25.06 10.75
CA GLU A 22 15.15 24.12 11.02
C GLU A 22 14.73 24.31 12.48
N SER A 23 13.63 25.04 12.68
CA SER A 23 12.86 24.96 13.90
C SER A 23 12.34 23.52 13.99
N SER A 24 12.85 22.75 14.95
CA SER A 24 12.22 21.49 15.35
C SER A 24 10.89 21.80 16.01
N GLU A 25 9.85 21.93 15.18
CA GLU A 25 8.47 21.86 15.65
C GLU A 25 8.23 20.40 16.06
N ASN A 26 7.70 20.23 17.27
CA ASN A 26 7.38 18.94 17.82
C ASN A 26 6.10 18.45 17.12
N GLU A 27 6.22 17.87 15.92
CA GLU A 27 5.11 17.15 15.28
C GLU A 27 4.73 15.94 16.13
N GLN A 28 3.88 16.18 17.12
CA GLN A 28 3.12 15.14 17.76
C GLN A 28 2.23 14.50 16.66
N PRO A 29 2.32 13.18 16.42
CA PRO A 29 1.53 12.55 15.37
C PRO A 29 0.05 12.87 15.62
N ALA A 30 -0.60 13.43 14.59
CA ALA A 30 -2.04 13.63 14.62
C ALA A 30 -2.71 12.29 14.98
N PRO A 31 -3.76 12.29 15.81
CA PRO A 31 -4.48 11.06 16.11
C PRO A 31 -4.93 10.44 14.78
N ALA A 32 -4.76 9.13 14.62
CA ALA A 32 -5.22 8.41 13.45
C ALA A 32 -6.72 8.71 13.28
N THR A 33 -7.05 9.53 12.27
CA THR A 33 -8.42 9.96 11.99
C THR A 33 -9.24 8.88 11.32
N ASP A 34 -8.58 7.80 10.89
CA ASP A 34 -9.14 6.80 10.01
C ASP A 34 -9.20 5.49 10.77
N CYS A 35 -10.34 5.22 11.41
CA CYS A 35 -10.63 3.90 11.94
C CYS A 35 -11.00 2.97 10.78
N GLU A 36 -10.40 1.78 10.76
CA GLU A 36 -10.70 0.75 9.78
C GLU A 36 -11.24 -0.50 10.49
N GLU A 37 -12.18 -1.19 9.85
CA GLU A 37 -12.51 -2.57 10.19
C GLU A 37 -11.87 -3.51 9.18
N ALA A 38 -11.58 -4.74 9.62
CA ALA A 38 -10.92 -5.76 8.82
C ALA A 38 -11.76 -7.04 8.76
N VAL A 39 -11.71 -7.72 7.62
CA VAL A 39 -12.24 -9.08 7.44
C VAL A 39 -11.21 -9.95 6.74
N THR A 40 -10.99 -11.15 7.27
CA THR A 40 -10.13 -12.17 6.64
C THR A 40 -10.98 -13.33 6.15
N VAL A 41 -10.83 -13.71 4.88
CA VAL A 41 -11.56 -14.81 4.26
C VAL A 41 -10.59 -15.86 3.75
N PHE A 42 -10.94 -17.14 3.91
CA PHE A 42 -10.17 -18.24 3.33
C PHE A 42 -10.67 -18.54 1.91
N GLN A 43 -9.78 -18.44 0.94
CA GLN A 43 -9.99 -18.89 -0.43
C GLN A 43 -9.36 -20.27 -0.59
N ASP A 44 -10.21 -21.29 -0.48
CA ASP A 44 -9.85 -22.68 -0.76
C ASP A 44 -9.40 -22.82 -2.23
N VAL A 45 -8.22 -23.40 -2.41
CA VAL A 45 -7.70 -23.82 -3.71
C VAL A 45 -7.27 -25.28 -3.68
N SER A 46 -7.77 -26.09 -2.76
CA SER A 46 -7.53 -27.51 -2.67
C SER A 46 -8.17 -28.29 -3.84
N GLY A 47 -7.63 -29.47 -4.17
CA GLY A 47 -8.23 -30.39 -5.14
C GLY A 47 -8.10 -30.03 -6.63
N THR A 48 -9.05 -30.52 -7.45
CA THR A 48 -9.00 -30.45 -8.93
C THR A 48 -9.24 -29.05 -9.52
N GLY A 49 -9.60 -28.06 -8.70
CA GLY A 49 -9.79 -26.66 -9.11
C GLY A 49 -8.50 -25.84 -9.24
N ARG A 50 -7.36 -26.40 -8.81
CA ARG A 50 -6.04 -25.73 -8.72
C ARG A 50 -5.55 -25.11 -10.03
N LYS A 51 -5.66 -25.84 -11.14
CA LYS A 51 -4.89 -25.52 -12.36
C LYS A 51 -5.50 -24.43 -13.23
N ASP A 52 -6.83 -24.27 -13.22
CA ASP A 52 -7.49 -23.41 -14.20
C ASP A 52 -8.36 -22.31 -13.60
N ARG A 53 -8.53 -22.26 -12.26
CA ARG A 53 -9.55 -21.39 -11.65
C ARG A 53 -9.13 -20.60 -10.42
N ALA A 54 -8.01 -20.91 -9.78
CA ALA A 54 -7.58 -20.20 -8.56
C ALA A 54 -7.43 -18.69 -8.79
N ALA A 55 -6.65 -18.28 -9.80
CA ALA A 55 -6.47 -16.88 -10.15
C ALA A 55 -7.78 -16.20 -10.56
N ALA A 56 -8.63 -16.86 -11.37
CA ALA A 56 -9.92 -16.32 -11.79
C ALA A 56 -10.88 -16.11 -10.60
N ASN A 57 -10.91 -17.06 -9.66
CA ASN A 57 -11.71 -16.97 -8.44
C ASN A 57 -11.20 -15.83 -7.54
N MET A 58 -9.88 -15.68 -7.41
CA MET A 58 -9.29 -14.55 -6.68
C MET A 58 -9.65 -13.22 -7.32
N THR A 59 -9.51 -13.07 -8.64
CA THR A 59 -9.91 -11.85 -9.35
C THR A 59 -11.38 -11.52 -9.09
N LYS A 60 -12.27 -12.53 -9.17
CA LYS A 60 -13.69 -12.35 -8.86
C LYS A 60 -13.92 -11.94 -7.40
N ARG A 61 -13.17 -12.51 -6.47
CA ARG A 61 -13.25 -12.15 -5.04
C ARG A 61 -12.85 -10.70 -4.82
N HIS A 62 -11.71 -10.27 -5.36
CA HIS A 62 -11.26 -8.87 -5.22
C HIS A 62 -12.26 -7.89 -5.83
N ALA A 63 -12.83 -8.21 -7.00
CA ALA A 63 -13.87 -7.38 -7.61
C ALA A 63 -15.12 -7.26 -6.72
N SER A 64 -15.62 -8.38 -6.21
CA SER A 64 -16.78 -8.39 -5.30
C SER A 64 -16.52 -7.61 -4.02
N MET A 65 -15.35 -7.76 -3.39
CA MET A 65 -15.00 -7.02 -2.17
C MET A 65 -14.90 -5.52 -2.46
N ALA A 66 -14.33 -5.14 -3.61
CA ALA A 66 -14.24 -3.73 -4.02
C ALA A 66 -15.63 -3.12 -4.30
N GLU A 67 -16.55 -3.86 -4.91
CA GLU A 67 -17.95 -3.45 -5.09
C GLU A 67 -18.65 -3.17 -3.74
N ASP A 68 -18.28 -3.94 -2.70
CA ASP A 68 -18.77 -3.80 -1.33
C ASP A 68 -18.02 -2.72 -0.51
N GLY A 69 -17.11 -1.96 -1.14
CA GLY A 69 -16.36 -0.87 -0.53
C GLY A 69 -15.14 -1.29 0.28
N TRP A 70 -14.70 -2.55 0.15
CA TRP A 70 -13.50 -3.06 0.81
C TRP A 70 -12.26 -2.89 -0.06
N ARG A 71 -11.15 -2.54 0.58
CA ARG A 71 -9.80 -2.48 0.02
C ARG A 71 -9.04 -3.75 0.39
N PHE A 72 -8.33 -4.33 -0.58
CA PHE A 72 -7.39 -5.41 -0.28
C PHE A 72 -6.25 -4.89 0.61
N ASP A 73 -5.94 -5.62 1.66
CA ASP A 73 -4.90 -5.25 2.62
C ASP A 73 -3.73 -6.23 2.58
N ASP A 74 -4.00 -7.53 2.74
CA ASP A 74 -2.96 -8.55 2.80
C ASP A 74 -3.41 -9.93 2.31
N MET A 75 -2.44 -10.76 1.94
CA MET A 75 -2.62 -12.16 1.58
C MET A 75 -1.56 -13.06 2.20
N GLU A 76 -2.00 -14.12 2.87
CA GLU A 76 -1.14 -15.19 3.34
C GLU A 76 -1.41 -16.50 2.59
N ILE A 77 -0.36 -17.26 2.29
CA ILE A 77 -0.46 -18.58 1.67
C ILE A 77 -0.64 -19.63 2.76
N TYR A 78 -1.67 -20.47 2.64
CA TYR A 78 -1.86 -21.61 3.53
C TYR A 78 -1.41 -22.90 2.83
N THR A 79 -0.45 -23.58 3.45
CA THR A 79 0.09 -24.86 3.01
C THR A 79 -0.10 -25.88 4.12
N GLU A 80 -0.61 -27.05 3.81
CA GLU A 80 -0.77 -28.15 4.76
C GLU A 80 -0.12 -29.41 4.19
N ASN A 81 0.68 -30.11 4.99
CA ASN A 81 1.40 -31.33 4.57
C ASN A 81 2.28 -31.17 3.32
N GLY A 82 2.69 -29.94 2.99
CA GLY A 82 3.50 -29.62 1.80
C GLY A 82 2.69 -29.31 0.54
N ASP A 83 1.35 -29.33 0.62
CA ASP A 83 0.45 -28.99 -0.47
C ASP A 83 -0.19 -27.60 -0.26
N LEU A 84 -0.31 -26.82 -1.34
CA LEU A 84 -1.00 -25.53 -1.33
C LEU A 84 -2.50 -25.75 -1.12
N GLU A 85 -3.03 -25.39 0.03
CA GLU A 85 -4.44 -25.57 0.36
C GLU A 85 -5.28 -24.32 0.07
N GLY A 86 -4.71 -23.12 0.19
CA GLY A 86 -5.46 -21.90 -0.06
C GLY A 86 -4.71 -20.63 0.24
N PHE A 87 -5.48 -19.55 0.29
CA PHE A 87 -5.02 -18.22 0.66
C PHE A 87 -5.94 -17.63 1.71
N PHE A 88 -5.38 -17.01 2.74
CA PHE A 88 -6.10 -16.07 3.58
C PHE A 88 -6.00 -14.69 2.95
N LEU A 89 -7.14 -14.05 2.69
CA LEU A 89 -7.23 -12.74 2.09
C LEU A 89 -7.84 -11.78 3.11
N THR A 90 -7.09 -10.75 3.50
CA THR A 90 -7.54 -9.71 4.41
C THR A 90 -7.94 -8.47 3.62
N TYR A 91 -9.08 -7.92 3.98
CA TYR A 91 -9.61 -6.70 3.42
C TYR A 91 -9.98 -5.74 4.55
N VAL A 92 -9.84 -4.45 4.27
CA VAL A 92 -10.14 -3.38 5.21
C VAL A 92 -11.07 -2.35 4.59
N ARG A 93 -11.84 -1.65 5.42
CA ARG A 93 -12.60 -0.46 4.99
C ARG A 93 -12.71 0.53 6.14
N ALA A 94 -12.87 1.79 5.80
CA ALA A 94 -13.08 2.84 6.79
C ALA A 94 -14.40 2.66 7.53
N VAL A 95 -14.38 2.93 8.83
CA VAL A 95 -15.53 2.94 9.74
C VAL A 95 -15.49 4.17 10.64
N ALA A 96 -16.63 4.51 11.25
CA ALA A 96 -16.64 5.51 12.31
C ALA A 96 -15.82 5.02 13.50
N CYS A 97 -14.94 5.86 14.04
CA CYS A 97 -14.25 5.56 15.27
C CYS A 97 -15.26 5.42 16.41
N PRO A 98 -15.12 4.40 17.27
CA PRO A 98 -15.96 4.33 18.46
C PRO A 98 -15.74 5.58 19.30
N GLU A 99 -16.83 6.24 19.69
CA GLU A 99 -16.79 7.34 20.66
C GLU A 99 -16.08 6.83 21.91
N ALA A 100 -15.02 7.50 22.35
CA ALA A 100 -14.31 7.14 23.57
C ALA A 100 -15.32 7.17 24.73
N SER A 101 -15.66 6.00 25.28
CA SER A 101 -16.59 5.90 26.41
C SER A 101 -15.96 6.60 27.62
N ALA A 102 -16.57 7.69 28.07
CA ALA A 102 -16.15 8.50 29.20
C ALA A 102 -16.48 7.84 30.56
N ASP A 103 -16.12 6.58 30.74
CA ASP A 103 -16.33 5.83 31.98
C ASP A 103 -15.03 5.12 32.41
N GLU A 104 -14.16 5.85 33.11
CA GLU A 104 -13.18 5.34 34.08
C GLU A 104 -13.15 6.23 35.33
#